data_AF-A0A397ICH2-F1
#
_entry.id   AF-A0A397ICH2-F1
#
_cell.length_a   1.000
_cell.length_b   1.000
_cell.length_c   1.000
_cell.angle_alpha   90.00
_cell.angle_beta   90.00
_cell.angle_gamma   90.00
#
_symmetry.space_group_name_H-M   'P 1'
#
loop_
_entity.id
_entity.type
_entity.pdbx_description
1 polymer ?
#
loop_
_entity_poly.entity_id
_entity_poly.type
_entity_poly.pdbx_seq_one_letter_code
_entity_poly.pdbx_strand_id
1 'polypeptide(L)'
;MIFYYKNAIIFAISLNQPFRLLKLFTEILENRPEGDTSITGSKKIDDIITSLSKENLEQMLKYIRDWNTNAKHSRTAQTVLNVILKNYSSQDLLEISDIKELLDGMLPYAERHYQRLDRMLTDSYIIDYTLHAMDLLNPINENENYENQMEK
;
A
#
# COMPACT_ATOMS: atom_id res chain seq x y z
N MET A 1 -24.38 8.50 -2.21
CA MET A 1 -23.30 7.51 -2.03
C MET A 1 -22.08 8.06 -1.26
N ILE A 2 -21.55 9.26 -1.58
CA ILE A 2 -20.42 9.88 -0.85
C ILE A 2 -20.70 10.08 0.66
N PHE A 3 -21.89 10.57 1.01
CA PHE A 3 -22.31 10.74 2.41
C PHE A 3 -22.33 9.44 3.22
N TYR A 4 -22.59 8.29 2.58
CA TYR A 4 -22.60 7.00 3.28
C TYR A 4 -21.20 6.60 3.74
N TYR A 5 -20.19 6.75 2.87
CA TYR A 5 -18.80 6.44 3.25
C TYR A 5 -18.26 7.41 4.29
N LYS A 6 -18.55 8.72 4.15
CA LYS A 6 -18.11 9.73 5.13
C LYS A 6 -18.68 9.44 6.52
N ASN A 7 -20.00 9.25 6.59
CA ASN A 7 -20.67 8.96 7.85
C ASN A 7 -20.23 7.62 8.41
N ALA A 8 -20.03 6.59 7.58
CA ALA A 8 -19.54 5.29 8.03
C ALA A 8 -18.13 5.36 8.62
N ILE A 9 -17.21 6.12 8.01
CA ILE A 9 -15.84 6.30 8.52
C ILE A 9 -15.87 7.07 9.84
N ILE A 10 -16.56 8.20 9.90
CA ILE A 10 -16.69 8.99 11.14
C ILE A 10 -17.34 8.16 12.25
N PHE A 11 -18.39 7.40 11.93
CA PHE A 11 -19.08 6.56 12.88
C PHE A 11 -18.21 5.37 13.35
N ALA A 12 -17.41 4.78 12.46
CA ALA A 12 -16.47 3.72 12.82
C ALA A 12 -15.37 4.25 13.76
N ILE A 13 -14.90 5.49 13.54
CA ILE A 13 -13.97 6.17 14.45
C ILE A 13 -14.64 6.42 15.81
N SER A 14 -15.87 6.97 15.83
CA SER A 14 -16.57 7.24 17.09
C SER A 14 -16.89 5.98 17.91
N LEU A 15 -17.14 4.85 17.24
CA LEU A 15 -17.41 3.56 17.89
C LEU A 15 -16.13 2.79 18.26
N ASN A 16 -14.96 3.38 18.03
CA ASN A 16 -13.66 2.75 18.24
C ASN A 16 -13.55 1.37 17.55
N GLN A 17 -13.90 1.30 16.26
CA GLN A 17 -13.92 0.05 15.47
C GLN A 17 -12.79 0.00 14.42
N PRO A 18 -11.51 -0.13 14.84
CA PRO A 18 -10.37 -0.09 13.93
C PRO A 18 -10.40 -1.20 12.88
N PHE A 19 -10.78 -2.43 13.26
CA PHE A 19 -10.75 -3.56 12.33
C PHE A 19 -11.78 -3.44 11.20
N ARG A 20 -12.96 -2.88 11.49
CA ARG A 20 -13.97 -2.62 10.46
C ARG A 20 -13.47 -1.61 9.42
N LEU A 21 -12.80 -0.56 9.90
CA LEU A 21 -12.25 0.48 9.06
C LEU A 21 -11.07 -0.05 8.22
N LEU A 22 -10.19 -0.85 8.82
CA LEU A 22 -9.12 -1.56 8.12
C LEU A 22 -9.66 -2.45 7.00
N LYS A 23 -10.70 -3.24 7.30
CA LYS A 23 -11.32 -4.14 6.31
C LYS A 23 -11.91 -3.34 5.14
N LEU A 24 -12.60 -2.24 5.44
CA LEU A 24 -13.15 -1.33 4.43
C LEU A 24 -12.04 -0.81 3.50
N PHE A 25 -10.97 -0.22 4.05
CA PHE A 25 -9.87 0.28 3.22
C PHE A 25 -9.15 -0.82 2.42
N THR A 26 -8.99 -2.01 3.01
CA THR A 26 -8.37 -3.14 2.33
C THR A 26 -9.21 -3.60 1.14
N GLU A 27 -10.53 -3.71 1.32
CA GLU A 27 -11.46 -4.08 0.24
C GLU A 27 -11.46 -3.06 -0.91
N ILE A 28 -11.33 -1.77 -0.60
CA ILE A 28 -11.21 -0.72 -1.61
C ILE A 28 -9.90 -0.82 -2.39
N LEU A 29 -8.78 -1.10 -1.70
CA LEU A 29 -7.47 -1.24 -2.33
C LEU A 29 -7.38 -2.50 -3.20
N GLU A 30 -8.05 -3.58 -2.81
CA GLU A 30 -8.12 -4.82 -3.59
C GLU A 30 -9.03 -4.67 -4.83
N ASN A 31 -10.14 -3.94 -4.71
CA ASN A 31 -11.09 -3.71 -5.80
C ASN A 31 -10.84 -2.40 -6.56
N ARG A 32 -9.57 -2.02 -6.72
CA ARG A 32 -9.20 -0.77 -7.39
C ARG A 32 -9.60 -0.81 -8.88
N PRO A 33 -10.41 0.16 -9.36
CA PRO A 33 -10.78 0.21 -10.77
C PRO A 33 -9.58 0.54 -11.66
N GLU A 34 -9.51 -0.10 -12.83
CA GLU A 34 -8.47 0.16 -13.84
C GLU A 34 -8.56 1.63 -14.31
N GLY A 35 -7.41 2.32 -14.32
CA GLY A 35 -7.31 3.73 -14.72
C GLY A 35 -7.53 4.77 -13.62
N ASP A 36 -7.76 4.37 -12.35
CA ASP A 36 -7.91 5.33 -11.27
C ASP A 36 -6.57 5.89 -10.76
N THR A 37 -6.44 7.22 -10.78
CA THR A 37 -5.29 7.99 -10.32
C THR A 37 -5.33 8.36 -8.83
N SER A 38 -6.40 8.01 -8.11
CA SER A 38 -6.54 8.21 -6.67
C SER A 38 -5.47 7.45 -5.86
N ILE A 39 -5.12 7.93 -4.67
CA ILE A 39 -4.14 7.27 -3.81
C ILE A 39 -4.72 5.96 -3.24
N THR A 40 -5.96 6.00 -2.72
CA THR A 40 -6.64 4.81 -2.16
C THR A 40 -7.38 3.96 -3.18
N GLY A 41 -7.52 4.42 -4.43
CA GLY A 41 -8.38 3.78 -5.44
C GLY A 41 -9.85 4.22 -5.37
N SER A 42 -10.11 5.34 -4.70
CA SER A 42 -11.38 6.06 -4.77
C SER A 42 -11.16 7.51 -4.35
N LYS A 43 -11.23 8.44 -5.31
CA LYS A 43 -11.08 9.88 -5.04
C LYS A 43 -11.99 10.38 -3.92
N LYS A 44 -13.20 9.80 -3.82
CA LYS A 44 -14.18 10.12 -2.78
C LYS A 44 -13.65 9.85 -1.37
N ILE A 45 -12.81 8.83 -1.21
CA ILE A 45 -12.27 8.42 0.08
C ILE A 45 -11.07 9.28 0.44
N ASP A 46 -10.24 9.61 -0.55
CA ASP A 46 -9.17 10.61 -0.37
C ASP A 46 -9.75 11.95 0.11
N ASP A 47 -10.85 12.42 -0.51
CA ASP A 47 -11.56 13.64 -0.11
C ASP A 47 -12.13 13.54 1.32
N ILE A 48 -12.64 12.37 1.72
CA ILE A 48 -13.17 12.15 3.08
C ILE A 48 -12.05 12.22 4.10
N ILE A 49 -10.93 11.52 3.86
CA ILE A 49 -9.76 11.51 4.74
C ILE A 49 -9.21 12.92 4.90
N THR A 50 -9.18 13.71 3.83
CA THR A 50 -8.74 15.12 3.85
C THR A 50 -9.69 16.04 4.61
N SER A 51 -10.97 15.65 4.75
CA SER A 51 -12.00 16.43 5.44
C SER A 51 -12.23 16.03 6.91
N LEU A 52 -11.34 15.21 7.49
CA LEU A 52 -11.45 14.77 8.89
C LEU A 52 -11.12 15.91 9.86
N SER A 53 -11.84 15.97 10.98
CA SER A 53 -11.49 16.86 12.09
C SER A 53 -10.20 16.43 12.77
N LYS A 54 -9.57 17.32 13.54
CA LYS A 54 -8.30 17.04 14.25
C LYS A 54 -8.41 15.84 15.18
N GLU A 55 -9.51 15.70 15.93
CA GLU A 55 -9.70 14.58 16.84
C GLU A 55 -9.81 13.24 16.09
N ASN A 56 -10.55 13.24 14.97
CA ASN A 56 -10.70 12.05 14.14
C ASN A 56 -9.39 11.69 13.42
N LEU A 57 -8.61 12.69 13.02
CA LEU A 57 -7.30 12.50 12.40
C LEU A 57 -6.29 11.91 13.40
N GLU A 58 -6.26 12.40 14.63
CA GLU A 58 -5.44 11.84 15.70
C GLU A 58 -5.80 10.37 15.96
N GLN A 59 -7.10 10.06 16.06
CA GLN A 59 -7.56 8.70 16.27
C GLN A 59 -7.23 7.78 15.08
N MET A 60 -7.34 8.31 13.86
CA MET A 60 -6.95 7.60 12.64
C MET A 60 -5.45 7.27 12.63
N LEU A 61 -4.59 8.21 13.05
CA LEU A 61 -3.15 7.96 13.16
C LEU A 61 -2.83 6.89 14.21
N LYS A 62 -3.55 6.84 15.35
CA LYS A 62 -3.42 5.75 16.33
C LYS A 62 -3.74 4.39 15.68
N TYR A 63 -4.80 4.30 14.88
CA TYR A 63 -5.12 3.07 14.16
C TYR A 63 -4.07 2.69 13.11
N ILE A 64 -3.59 3.67 12.34
CA ILE A 64 -2.54 3.45 11.34
C ILE A 64 -1.28 2.91 12.01
N ARG A 65 -0.89 3.43 13.18
CA ARG A 65 0.25 2.94 13.95
C ARG A 65 0.08 1.46 14.25
N ASP A 66 -1.08 1.09 14.79
CA ASP A 66 -1.35 -0.29 15.19
C ASP A 66 -1.38 -1.23 13.97
N TRP A 67 -1.97 -0.79 12.84
CA TRP A 67 -1.97 -1.55 11.59
C TRP A 67 -0.58 -1.70 10.97
N ASN A 68 0.27 -0.68 11.09
CA ASN A 68 1.62 -0.67 10.53
C ASN A 68 2.55 -1.69 11.20
N THR A 69 2.27 -2.08 12.45
CA THR A 69 3.03 -3.15 13.13
C THR A 69 2.90 -4.51 12.44
N ASN A 70 1.80 -4.75 11.71
CA ASN A 70 1.50 -6.02 11.08
C ASN A 70 1.79 -5.98 9.57
N ALA A 71 2.70 -6.86 9.13
CA ALA A 71 3.06 -7.07 7.73
C ALA A 71 1.89 -7.32 6.76
N LYS A 72 0.78 -7.91 7.23
CA LYS A 72 -0.43 -8.17 6.41
C LYS A 72 -1.25 -6.90 6.17
N HIS A 73 -1.17 -5.94 7.08
CA HIS A 73 -1.97 -4.72 7.05
C HIS A 73 -1.16 -3.49 6.64
N SER A 74 0.17 -3.65 6.49
CA SER A 74 1.08 -2.55 6.23
C SER A 74 0.80 -1.83 4.90
N ARG A 75 0.41 -2.53 3.84
CA ARG A 75 0.02 -1.89 2.56
C ARG A 75 -1.15 -0.93 2.75
N THR A 76 -2.21 -1.36 3.44
CA THR A 76 -3.37 -0.52 3.73
C THR A 76 -2.99 0.64 4.62
N ALA A 77 -2.24 0.40 5.71
CA ALA A 77 -1.79 1.43 6.64
C ALA A 77 -0.94 2.51 5.94
N GLN A 78 0.05 2.12 5.15
CA GLN A 78 0.94 3.03 4.43
C GLN A 78 0.21 3.82 3.35
N THR A 79 -0.79 3.22 2.70
CA THR A 79 -1.60 3.94 1.69
C THR A 79 -2.44 5.04 2.33
N VAL A 80 -3.12 4.73 3.44
CA VAL A 80 -3.90 5.72 4.20
C VAL A 80 -2.98 6.81 4.76
N LEU A 81 -1.82 6.43 5.31
CA LEU A 81 -0.82 7.38 5.78
C LEU A 81 -0.34 8.32 4.67
N ASN A 82 -0.10 7.80 3.47
CA ASN A 82 0.30 8.59 2.30
C ASN A 82 -0.78 9.61 1.89
N VAL A 83 -2.07 9.27 2.00
CA VAL A 83 -3.15 10.26 1.80
C VAL A 83 -3.04 11.40 2.80
N ILE A 84 -2.84 11.07 4.09
CA ILE A 84 -2.75 12.09 5.14
C ILE A 84 -1.54 13.00 4.88
N LEU A 85 -0.36 12.43 4.67
CA LEU A 85 0.88 13.20 4.48
C LEU A 85 0.88 14.06 3.21
N LYS A 86 0.14 13.67 2.17
CA LYS A 86 0.06 14.46 0.93
C LYS A 86 -0.97 15.60 0.99
N ASN A 87 -1.99 15.49 1.84
CA ASN A 87 -3.10 16.45 1.87
C ASN A 87 -3.05 17.40 3.07
N TYR A 88 -2.41 17.02 4.18
CA TYR A 88 -2.25 17.87 5.35
C TYR A 88 -0.89 18.56 5.36
N SER A 89 -0.86 19.84 5.71
CA SER A 89 0.41 20.57 5.84
C SER A 89 1.17 20.12 7.09
N SER A 90 2.49 20.31 7.11
CA SER A 90 3.28 20.02 8.30
C SER A 90 2.83 20.84 9.52
N GLN A 91 2.29 22.05 9.30
CA GLN A 91 1.75 22.88 10.39
C GLN A 91 0.50 22.24 10.99
N ASP A 92 -0.45 21.79 10.17
CA ASP A 92 -1.69 21.14 10.65
C ASP A 92 -1.39 19.86 11.44
N LEU A 93 -0.39 19.09 11.00
CA LEU A 93 0.03 17.86 11.67
C LEU A 93 0.71 18.13 13.02
N LEU A 94 1.43 19.25 13.16
CA LEU A 94 2.08 19.65 14.42
C LEU A 94 1.08 20.10 15.48
N GLU A 95 -0.14 20.47 15.10
CA GLU A 95 -1.21 20.82 16.05
C GLU A 95 -1.79 19.58 16.77
N ILE A 96 -1.47 18.38 16.31
CA ILE A 96 -1.85 17.12 16.96
C ILE A 96 -0.85 16.85 18.09
N SER A 97 -1.33 16.84 19.35
CA SER A 97 -0.52 16.72 20.57
C SER A 97 0.53 15.59 20.50
N ASP A 98 0.12 14.40 20.06
CA ASP A 98 0.93 13.19 20.17
C ASP A 98 1.56 12.78 18.83
N ILE A 99 1.60 13.68 17.84
CA ILE A 99 2.06 13.34 16.48
C ILE A 99 3.49 12.79 16.47
N LYS A 100 4.38 13.38 17.27
CA LYS A 100 5.79 12.97 17.31
C LYS A 100 5.93 11.54 17.81
N GLU A 101 5.26 11.20 18.92
CA GLU A 101 5.30 9.85 19.49
C GLU A 101 4.67 8.82 18.54
N LEU A 102 3.59 9.20 17.84
CA LEU A 102 2.95 8.35 16.84
C LEU A 102 3.90 8.08 15.66
N LEU A 103 4.58 9.10 15.15
CA LEU A 103 5.54 8.97 14.06
C LEU A 103 6.78 8.16 14.47
N ASP A 104 7.34 8.43 15.65
CA ASP A 104 8.47 7.68 16.20
C ASP A 104 8.14 6.19 16.34
N GLY A 105 6.88 5.86 16.69
CA GLY A 105 6.40 4.48 16.72
C GLY A 105 6.17 3.84 15.34
N MET A 106 5.82 4.64 14.32
CA MET A 106 5.57 4.14 12.96
C MET A 106 6.84 3.97 12.12
N LEU A 107 7.82 4.85 12.30
CA LEU A 107 9.04 4.95 11.50
C LEU A 107 9.80 3.62 11.38
N PRO A 108 10.15 2.90 12.47
CA PRO A 108 10.94 1.67 12.35
C PRO A 108 10.21 0.57 11.58
N TYR A 109 8.87 0.53 11.66
CA TYR A 109 8.07 -0.43 10.90
C TYR A 109 7.99 -0.03 9.42
N ALA A 110 7.83 1.27 9.13
CA ALA A 110 7.87 1.77 7.76
C ALA A 110 9.21 1.46 7.08
N GLU A 111 10.33 1.66 7.77
CA GLU A 111 11.68 1.30 7.30
C GLU A 111 11.82 -0.20 7.03
N ARG A 112 11.36 -1.05 7.95
CA ARG A 112 11.38 -2.51 7.76
C ARG A 112 10.54 -2.95 6.57
N HIS A 113 9.36 -2.35 6.39
CA HIS A 113 8.49 -2.66 5.24
C HIS A 113 9.14 -2.21 3.94
N TYR A 114 9.79 -1.04 3.92
CA TYR A 114 10.56 -0.56 2.77
C TYR A 114 11.70 -1.52 2.41
N GLN A 115 12.53 -1.91 3.39
CA GLN A 115 13.61 -2.89 3.17
C GLN A 115 13.08 -4.23 2.64
N ARG A 116 11.91 -4.67 3.11
CA ARG A 116 11.27 -5.88 2.60
C ARG A 116 10.84 -5.71 1.14
N LEU A 117 10.24 -4.58 0.77
CA LEU A 117 9.84 -4.28 -0.61
C LEU A 117 11.06 -4.20 -1.55
N ASP A 118 12.15 -3.60 -1.08
CA ASP A 118 13.41 -3.49 -1.82
C ASP A 118 14.03 -4.87 -2.12
N ARG A 119 14.02 -5.78 -1.13
CA ARG A 119 14.40 -7.18 -1.36
C ARG A 119 13.49 -7.89 -2.35
N MET A 120 12.16 -7.71 -2.23
CA MET A 120 11.21 -8.31 -3.18
C MET A 120 11.43 -7.81 -4.61
N LEU A 121 11.76 -6.53 -4.79
CA LEU A 121 12.15 -5.98 -6.08
C LEU A 121 13.45 -6.61 -6.60
N THR A 122 14.44 -6.79 -5.72
CA THR A 122 15.70 -7.45 -6.09
C THR A 122 15.48 -8.90 -6.51
N ASP A 123 14.67 -9.65 -5.76
CA ASP A 123 14.33 -11.04 -6.03
C ASP A 123 13.56 -11.19 -7.37
N SER A 124 12.78 -10.17 -7.77
CA SER A 124 12.10 -10.12 -9.07
C SER A 124 13.06 -10.26 -10.24
N TYR A 125 14.28 -9.70 -10.15
CA TYR A 125 15.26 -9.75 -11.25
C TYR A 125 15.79 -11.17 -11.51
N ILE A 126 15.65 -12.09 -10.56
CA ILE A 126 15.98 -13.51 -10.80
C ILE A 126 15.08 -14.07 -11.90
N ILE A 127 13.80 -13.67 -11.94
CA ILE A 127 12.86 -14.11 -12.98
C ILE A 127 13.36 -13.62 -14.35
N ASP A 128 13.72 -12.35 -14.46
CA ASP A 128 14.26 -11.77 -15.70
C ASP A 128 15.53 -12.49 -16.16
N TYR A 129 16.44 -12.79 -15.22
CA TYR A 129 17.64 -13.57 -15.51
C TYR A 129 17.31 -14.97 -16.01
N THR A 130 16.37 -15.68 -15.36
CA THR A 130 15.99 -17.03 -15.76
C THR A 130 15.31 -17.05 -17.12
N LEU A 131 14.45 -16.07 -17.43
CA LEU A 131 13.83 -15.93 -18.74
C LEU A 131 14.88 -15.67 -19.81
N HIS A 132 15.82 -14.75 -19.55
CA HIS A 132 16.89 -14.45 -20.49
C HIS A 132 17.82 -15.64 -20.75
N ALA A 133 18.15 -16.42 -19.71
CA ALA A 133 18.93 -17.64 -19.85
C ALA A 133 18.21 -18.71 -20.68
N MET A 134 16.89 -18.85 -20.51
CA MET A 134 16.07 -19.76 -21.34
C MET A 134 16.05 -19.32 -22.81
N ASP A 135 15.89 -18.03 -23.09
CA ASP A 135 15.92 -17.48 -24.46
C ASP A 135 17.30 -17.69 -25.12
N LEU A 136 18.40 -17.53 -24.37
CA LEU A 136 19.76 -17.76 -24.87
C LEU A 136 20.05 -19.24 -25.16
N LEU A 137 19.41 -20.17 -24.44
CA LEU A 137 19.52 -21.61 -24.69
C LEU A 137 18.61 -22.08 -25.84
N ASN A 138 17.58 -21.32 -26.19
CA ASN A 138 16.68 -21.64 -27.31
C ASN A 138 17.39 -21.84 -28.67
N PRO A 139 18.42 -21.05 -29.07
CA PRO A 139 19.17 -21.32 -30.30
C PRO A 139 19.99 -22.64 -30.26
N ILE A 140 20.24 -23.24 -29.09
CA ILE A 140 20.91 -24.55 -29.01
C ILE A 140 19.94 -25.67 -29.46
N ASN A 141 18.65 -25.57 -29.10
CA ASN A 141 17.62 -26.54 -29.50
C ASN A 141 17.29 -26.49 -31.00
N GLU A 142 17.47 -25.33 -31.65
CA GLU A 142 17.31 -25.23 -33.10
C GLU A 142 18.49 -25.90 -33.83
N ASN A 143 19.73 -25.70 -33.37
CA ASN A 143 20.91 -26.30 -33.98
C ASN A 143 20.95 -27.84 -33.84
N GLU A 144 20.51 -28.40 -32.71
CA GLU A 144 20.36 -29.86 -32.57
C GLU A 144 19.29 -30.44 -33.51
N ASN A 145 18.23 -29.68 -33.83
CA ASN A 145 17.22 -30.11 -34.80
C ASN A 145 17.72 -30.06 -36.26
N TYR A 146 18.64 -29.16 -36.61
CA TYR A 146 19.23 -29.12 -37.96
C TYR A 146 20.27 -30.22 -38.18
N GLU A 147 21.11 -30.54 -37.18
CA GLU A 147 22.07 -31.66 -37.29
C GLU A 147 21.36 -33.01 -37.39
N ASN A 148 20.29 -33.25 -36.61
CA ASN A 148 19.50 -34.48 -36.68
C ASN A 148 18.66 -34.64 -37.97
N GLN A 149 18.45 -33.56 -38.75
CA GLN A 149 17.78 -33.61 -40.05
C GLN A 149 18.75 -33.84 -41.22
N MET A 150 20.05 -33.57 -41.05
CA MET A 150 21.08 -33.79 -42.08
C MET A 150 21.67 -35.21 -42.06
N GLU A 151 21.43 -35.98 -40.99
CA GLU A 151 21.85 -37.39 -40.84
C GLU A 151 20.80 -38.41 -41.32
N LYS A 152 19.72 -37.99 -41.99
CA LYS A 152 18.73 -38.86 -42.66
C LYS A 152 18.71 -38.64 -44.17
#